data_AF-A0AAV7HX89-F1
#
_entry.id   AF-A0AAV7HX89-F1
#
_cell.length_a   1.000
_cell.length_b   1.000
_cell.length_c   1.000
_cell.angle_alpha   90.00
_cell.angle_beta   90.00
_cell.angle_gamma   90.00
#
_symmetry.space_group_name_H-M   'P 1'
#
loop_
_entity.id
_entity.type
_entity.pdbx_description
1 polymer ?
#
loop_
_entity_poly.entity_id
_entity_poly.type
_entity_poly.pdbx_seq_one_letter_code
_entity_poly.pdbx_strand_id
1 'polypeptide(L)'
;MRNIFVSYTMTTIGGIWLYSASRSSVLDPPHTLPYKGWFPYNYSNPIVYWLTAAFQLYAINTANVVDLVMDLLISAILCSMCAQVHILKYRFKVMLEELKGITNDTECSDIATTERLMIADWVEYHIDLINLIKYMNNVFSNVIFLQYTVSSVILCTLAFLMSHTDAMTMTFAGYFGFLITIYFQVFQQCYCAHTLTSEASL
;
A
#
# COMPACT_ATOMS: atom_id res chain seq x y z
N MET A 1 -12.09 -7.18 -2.45
CA MET A 1 -10.71 -6.82 -2.06
C MET A 1 -9.64 -7.77 -2.61
N ARG A 2 -9.69 -9.09 -2.36
CA ARG A 2 -8.63 -10.05 -2.79
C ARG A 2 -8.17 -9.92 -4.26
N ASN A 3 -9.10 -9.86 -5.22
CA ASN A 3 -8.73 -9.74 -6.64
C ASN A 3 -8.05 -8.40 -6.97
N ILE A 4 -8.38 -7.33 -6.26
CA ILE A 4 -7.77 -6.00 -6.46
C ILE A 4 -6.31 -6.02 -5.96
N PHE A 5 -6.08 -6.60 -4.78
CA PHE A 5 -4.72 -6.77 -4.24
C PHE A 5 -3.85 -7.66 -5.15
N VAL A 6 -4.39 -8.79 -5.61
CA VAL A 6 -3.66 -9.68 -6.53
C VAL A 6 -3.36 -8.96 -7.85
N SER A 7 -4.34 -8.28 -8.44
CA SER A 7 -4.12 -7.49 -9.66
C SER A 7 -3.05 -6.43 -9.46
N TYR A 8 -3.08 -5.71 -8.36
CA TYR A 8 -2.07 -4.69 -8.01
C TYR A 8 -0.67 -5.29 -7.88
N THR A 9 -0.52 -6.41 -7.15
CA THR A 9 0.78 -7.10 -7.03
C THR A 9 1.31 -7.57 -8.38
N MET A 10 0.44 -8.06 -9.26
CA MET A 10 0.85 -8.48 -10.60
C MET A 10 1.27 -7.30 -11.48
N THR A 11 0.53 -6.18 -11.42
CA THR A 11 0.87 -4.97 -12.17
C THR A 11 2.17 -4.32 -11.70
N THR A 12 2.41 -4.29 -10.38
CA THR A 12 3.65 -3.73 -9.80
C THR A 12 4.86 -4.57 -10.13
N ILE A 13 4.78 -5.89 -9.96
CA ILE A 13 5.85 -6.82 -10.36
C ILE A 13 6.14 -6.66 -11.85
N GLY A 14 5.11 -6.69 -12.70
CA GLY A 14 5.28 -6.52 -14.16
C GLY A 14 5.93 -5.19 -14.53
N GLY A 15 5.54 -4.09 -13.88
CA GLY A 15 6.14 -2.77 -14.10
C GLY A 15 7.60 -2.67 -13.64
N ILE A 16 7.96 -3.27 -12.51
CA ILE A 16 9.35 -3.35 -12.01
C ILE A 16 10.22 -4.15 -12.99
N TRP A 17 9.71 -5.27 -13.50
CA TRP A 17 10.41 -6.07 -14.52
C TRP A 17 10.60 -5.29 -15.81
N LEU A 18 9.56 -4.62 -16.31
CA LEU A 18 9.64 -3.80 -17.52
C LEU A 18 10.63 -2.64 -17.35
N TYR A 19 10.60 -1.96 -16.21
CA TYR A 19 11.54 -0.90 -15.87
C TYR A 19 12.98 -1.45 -15.84
N SER A 20 13.21 -2.56 -15.14
CA SER A 20 14.54 -3.19 -15.07
C SER A 20 15.05 -3.65 -16.44
N ALA A 21 14.18 -4.23 -17.27
CA ALA A 21 14.50 -4.63 -18.64
C ALA A 21 14.84 -3.42 -19.51
N SER A 22 14.12 -2.31 -19.35
CA SER A 22 14.43 -1.07 -20.07
C SER A 22 15.81 -0.53 -19.72
N ARG A 23 16.19 -0.53 -18.43
CA ARG A 23 17.54 -0.10 -18.01
C ARG A 23 18.62 -1.06 -18.49
N SER A 24 18.31 -2.35 -18.55
CA SER A 24 19.20 -3.39 -19.09
C SER A 24 19.46 -3.22 -20.59
N SER A 25 18.49 -2.68 -21.34
CA SER A 25 18.65 -2.43 -22.79
C SER A 25 19.58 -1.25 -23.12
N VAL A 26 19.94 -0.42 -22.13
CA VAL A 26 20.79 0.77 -22.27
C VAL A 26 22.26 0.48 -21.88
N LEU A 27 22.57 -0.76 -21.49
CA LEU A 27 23.94 -1.16 -21.18
C LEU A 27 24.81 -1.12 -22.45
N ASP A 28 25.86 -0.32 -22.42
CA ASP A 28 26.91 -0.29 -23.44
C ASP A 28 28.27 -0.48 -22.73
N PRO A 29 28.76 -1.73 -22.60
CA PRO A 29 30.02 -1.99 -21.92
C PRO A 29 31.21 -1.37 -22.66
N PRO A 30 32.16 -0.68 -21.99
CA PRO A 30 32.21 -0.33 -20.55
C PRO A 30 31.70 1.08 -20.22
N HIS A 31 31.05 1.79 -21.16
CA HIS A 31 30.80 3.23 -21.07
C HIS A 31 29.52 3.60 -20.32
N THR A 32 28.42 2.86 -20.48
CA THR A 32 27.11 3.23 -19.90
C THR A 32 26.56 2.18 -18.95
N LEU A 33 26.65 2.46 -17.65
CA LEU A 33 25.98 1.67 -16.62
C LEU A 33 24.45 1.85 -16.68
N PRO A 34 23.66 0.83 -16.25
CA PRO A 34 22.21 0.91 -16.22
C PRO A 34 21.69 2.08 -15.38
N TYR A 35 22.43 2.50 -14.36
CA TYR A 35 22.13 3.67 -13.55
C TYR A 35 23.36 4.57 -13.43
N LYS A 36 23.17 5.88 -13.68
CA LYS A 36 24.24 6.86 -13.55
C LYS A 36 24.59 7.03 -12.07
N GLY A 37 25.85 6.86 -11.72
CA GLY A 37 26.36 7.01 -10.36
C GLY A 37 27.85 7.28 -10.36
N TRP A 38 28.34 7.91 -9.29
CA TRP A 38 29.77 8.11 -9.08
C TRP A 38 30.34 6.93 -8.27
N PHE A 39 31.43 6.35 -8.75
CA PHE A 39 32.12 5.25 -8.09
C PHE A 39 33.57 5.64 -7.80
N PRO A 40 34.13 5.24 -6.63
CA PRO A 40 35.51 5.56 -6.26
C PRO A 40 36.55 4.71 -7.01
N TYR A 41 36.13 3.88 -7.98
CA TYR A 41 36.98 3.01 -8.78
C TYR A 41 36.63 3.11 -10.27
N ASN A 42 37.60 2.79 -11.13
CA ASN A 42 37.39 2.75 -12.56
C ASN A 42 36.81 1.40 -12.99
N TYR A 43 35.66 1.42 -13.65
CA TYR A 43 34.97 0.25 -14.21
C TYR A 43 35.27 -0.01 -15.69
N SER A 44 36.35 0.56 -16.26
CA SER A 44 36.78 0.26 -17.64
C SER A 44 37.06 -1.23 -17.90
N ASN A 45 37.44 -1.99 -16.86
CA ASN A 45 37.62 -3.44 -16.98
C ASN A 45 36.26 -4.15 -17.10
N PRO A 46 36.04 -5.00 -18.11
CA PRO A 46 34.75 -5.66 -18.35
C PRO A 46 34.24 -6.47 -17.15
N ILE A 47 35.13 -7.11 -16.38
CA ILE A 47 34.73 -7.88 -15.19
C ILE A 47 34.15 -6.95 -14.11
N VAL A 48 34.84 -5.83 -13.86
CA VAL A 48 34.42 -4.82 -12.87
C VAL A 48 33.13 -4.14 -13.32
N TYR A 49 32.99 -3.86 -14.62
CA TYR A 49 31.78 -3.30 -15.22
C TYR A 49 30.56 -4.20 -14.95
N TRP A 50 30.64 -5.49 -15.31
CA TRP A 50 29.52 -6.42 -15.14
C TRP A 50 29.18 -6.65 -13.66
N LEU A 51 30.19 -6.71 -12.79
CA LEU A 51 29.98 -6.80 -11.35
C LEU A 51 29.23 -5.56 -10.81
N THR A 52 29.62 -4.37 -11.26
CA THR A 52 28.97 -3.11 -10.86
C THR A 52 27.53 -3.03 -11.38
N ALA A 53 27.30 -3.39 -12.64
CA ALA A 53 25.97 -3.42 -13.24
C ALA A 53 25.04 -4.43 -12.53
N ALA A 54 25.54 -5.63 -12.21
CA ALA A 54 24.80 -6.64 -11.46
C ALA A 54 24.46 -6.15 -10.04
N PHE A 55 25.41 -5.51 -9.36
CA PHE A 55 25.18 -4.92 -8.04
C PHE A 55 24.11 -3.82 -8.07
N GLN A 56 24.15 -2.91 -9.06
CA GLN A 56 23.13 -1.86 -9.22
C GLN A 56 21.74 -2.44 -9.44
N LEU A 57 21.61 -3.43 -10.34
CA LEU A 57 20.34 -4.09 -10.59
C LEU A 57 19.83 -4.80 -9.34
N TYR A 58 20.69 -5.53 -8.63
CA TYR A 58 20.33 -6.19 -7.38
C TYR A 58 19.83 -5.20 -6.33
N ALA A 59 20.59 -4.12 -6.08
CA ALA A 59 20.24 -3.10 -5.09
C ALA A 59 18.88 -2.46 -5.37
N ILE A 60 18.61 -2.12 -6.63
CA ILE A 60 17.35 -1.49 -7.03
C ILE A 60 16.19 -2.47 -6.96
N ASN A 61 16.39 -3.72 -7.36
CA ASN A 61 15.36 -4.75 -7.18
C ASN A 61 15.03 -4.96 -5.70
N THR A 62 16.03 -5.01 -4.82
CA THR A 62 15.78 -5.14 -3.37
C THR A 62 15.03 -3.94 -2.80
N ALA A 63 15.38 -2.71 -3.21
CA ALA A 63 14.65 -1.51 -2.78
C ALA A 63 13.18 -1.54 -3.22
N ASN A 64 12.91 -1.88 -4.49
CA ASN A 64 11.55 -2.00 -5.00
C ASN A 64 10.73 -3.08 -4.27
N VAL A 65 11.35 -4.19 -3.88
CA VAL A 65 10.67 -5.24 -3.09
C VAL A 65 10.33 -4.74 -1.69
N VAL A 66 11.24 -4.01 -1.04
CA VAL A 66 10.97 -3.40 0.27
C VAL A 66 9.80 -2.42 0.17
N ASP A 67 9.81 -1.53 -0.84
CA ASP A 67 8.72 -0.58 -1.07
C ASP A 67 7.38 -1.29 -1.31
N LEU A 68 7.36 -2.33 -2.15
CA LEU A 68 6.16 -3.13 -2.40
C LEU A 68 5.61 -3.78 -1.12
N VAL A 69 6.49 -4.33 -0.27
CA VAL A 69 6.08 -4.95 1.01
C VAL A 69 5.49 -3.89 1.94
N MET A 70 6.09 -2.68 1.99
CA MET A 70 5.57 -1.58 2.80
C MET A 70 4.19 -1.12 2.34
N ASP A 71 3.97 -0.97 1.03
CA ASP A 71 2.66 -0.61 0.47
C ASP A 71 1.58 -1.66 0.76
N LEU A 72 1.96 -2.94 0.67
CA LEU A 72 1.08 -4.06 1.01
C LEU A 72 0.76 -4.09 2.49
N LEU A 73 1.73 -3.82 3.36
CA LEU A 73 1.53 -3.74 4.80
C LEU A 73 0.53 -2.64 5.16
N ILE A 74 0.69 -1.43 4.63
CA ILE A 74 -0.25 -0.31 4.84
C ILE A 74 -1.66 -0.70 4.37
N SER A 75 -1.76 -1.29 3.19
CA SER A 75 -3.05 -1.67 2.62
C SER A 75 -3.73 -2.82 3.40
N ALA A 76 -2.95 -3.79 3.89
CA ALA A 76 -3.44 -4.88 4.73
C ALA A 76 -3.97 -4.35 6.07
N ILE A 77 -3.25 -3.42 6.69
CA ILE A 77 -3.64 -2.74 7.92
C ILE A 77 -4.98 -2.02 7.74
N LEU A 78 -5.13 -1.23 6.67
CA LEU A 78 -6.39 -0.53 6.38
C LEU A 78 -7.55 -1.52 6.21
N CYS A 79 -7.32 -2.63 5.48
CA CYS A 79 -8.31 -3.68 5.32
C CYS A 79 -8.68 -4.36 6.65
N SER A 80 -7.70 -4.61 7.52
CA SER A 80 -7.95 -5.15 8.85
C SER A 80 -8.81 -4.22 9.68
N MET A 81 -8.57 -2.90 9.64
CA MET A 81 -9.43 -1.93 10.32
C MET A 81 -10.86 -1.96 9.77
N CYS A 82 -11.03 -1.98 8.44
CA CYS A 82 -12.37 -2.10 7.83
C CYS A 82 -13.10 -3.35 8.33
N ALA A 83 -12.39 -4.48 8.41
CA ALA A 83 -12.97 -5.73 8.89
C ALA A 83 -13.40 -5.64 10.36
N GLN A 84 -12.59 -5.02 11.23
CA GLN A 84 -12.95 -4.83 12.64
C GLN A 84 -14.18 -3.93 12.81
N VAL A 85 -14.27 -2.83 12.04
CA VAL A 85 -15.46 -1.97 12.02
C VAL A 85 -16.70 -2.74 11.55
N HIS A 86 -16.56 -3.54 10.50
CA HIS A 86 -17.68 -4.35 10.00
C HIS A 86 -18.15 -5.41 11.02
N ILE A 87 -17.22 -6.08 11.70
CA ILE A 87 -17.53 -7.03 12.79
C ILE A 87 -18.25 -6.32 13.92
N LEU A 88 -17.81 -5.12 14.30
CA LEU A 88 -18.45 -4.33 15.35
C LEU A 88 -19.89 -3.96 15.00
N LYS A 89 -20.14 -3.51 13.77
CA LYS A 89 -21.49 -3.21 13.27
C LYS A 89 -22.38 -4.44 13.27
N TYR A 90 -21.84 -5.58 12.85
CA TYR A 90 -22.59 -6.82 12.85
C TYR A 90 -22.98 -7.25 14.27
N ARG A 91 -22.03 -7.23 15.21
CA ARG A 91 -22.29 -7.53 16.62
C ARG A 91 -23.33 -6.58 17.24
N PHE A 92 -23.27 -5.30 16.90
CA PHE A 92 -24.27 -4.32 17.33
C PHE A 92 -25.68 -4.66 16.85
N LYS A 93 -25.83 -5.03 15.57
CA LYS A 93 -27.13 -5.42 15.00
C LYS A 93 -27.70 -6.66 15.67
N VAL A 94 -26.87 -7.70 15.88
CA VAL A 94 -27.29 -8.93 16.55
C VAL A 94 -27.72 -8.64 17.99
N MET A 95 -26.95 -7.84 18.74
CA MET A 95 -27.30 -7.43 20.09
C MET A 95 -28.64 -6.66 20.14
N LEU A 96 -28.88 -5.76 19.19
CA LEU A 96 -30.13 -5.01 19.09
C LEU A 96 -31.33 -5.93 18.77
N GLU A 97 -31.13 -6.96 17.95
CA GLU A 97 -32.16 -7.96 17.61
C GLU A 97 -32.49 -8.87 18.80
N GLU A 98 -31.47 -9.34 19.54
CA GLU A 98 -31.65 -10.12 20.76
C GLU A 98 -32.39 -9.32 21.83
N LEU A 99 -32.03 -8.04 22.02
CA LEU A 99 -32.70 -7.16 22.97
C LEU A 99 -34.19 -6.94 22.63
N LYS A 100 -34.52 -6.77 21.35
CA LYS A 100 -35.92 -6.67 20.88
C LYS A 100 -36.70 -7.95 21.10
N GLY A 101 -36.06 -9.12 20.97
CA GLY A 101 -36.67 -10.42 21.25
C GLY A 101 -37.02 -10.58 22.73
N ILE A 102 -36.08 -10.26 23.62
CA ILE A 102 -36.23 -10.38 25.08
C ILE A 102 -37.33 -9.43 25.61
N THR A 103 -37.43 -8.22 25.05
CA THR A 103 -38.43 -7.21 25.44
C THR A 103 -39.88 -7.70 25.28
N ASN A 104 -40.14 -8.69 24.41
CA ASN A 104 -41.48 -9.22 24.19
C ASN A 104 -41.91 -10.33 25.17
N ASP A 105 -40.98 -10.94 25.91
CA ASP A 105 -41.21 -12.19 26.67
C ASP A 105 -40.97 -12.10 28.20
N THR A 106 -40.46 -10.99 28.76
CA THR A 106 -40.02 -10.94 30.18
C THR A 106 -40.40 -9.68 31.00
N GLU A 107 -40.29 -9.78 32.34
CA GLU A 107 -40.49 -8.67 33.31
C GLU A 107 -39.41 -7.57 33.18
N CYS A 108 -39.83 -6.30 33.28
CA CYS A 108 -39.05 -5.10 32.96
C CYS A 108 -37.72 -4.92 33.75
N SER A 109 -37.57 -5.49 34.94
CA SER A 109 -36.41 -5.24 35.80
C SER A 109 -35.15 -6.05 35.44
N ASP A 110 -35.29 -7.31 35.01
CA ASP A 110 -34.14 -8.14 34.57
C ASP A 110 -33.66 -7.76 33.16
N ILE A 111 -34.58 -7.24 32.33
CA ILE A 111 -34.30 -6.76 30.96
C ILE A 111 -33.35 -5.56 31.01
N ALA A 112 -33.62 -4.59 31.87
CA ALA A 112 -32.80 -3.37 32.00
C ALA A 112 -31.36 -3.67 32.47
N THR A 113 -31.17 -4.70 33.30
CA THR A 113 -29.85 -5.11 33.79
C THR A 113 -29.05 -5.82 32.69
N THR A 114 -29.71 -6.68 31.91
CA THR A 114 -29.12 -7.42 30.78
C THR A 114 -28.73 -6.47 29.65
N GLU A 115 -29.59 -5.51 29.31
CA GLU A 115 -29.32 -4.45 28.34
C GLU A 115 -28.06 -3.67 28.68
N ARG A 116 -27.93 -3.24 29.95
CA ARG A 116 -26.77 -2.47 30.42
C ARG A 116 -25.47 -3.25 30.29
N LEU A 117 -25.47 -4.55 30.59
CA LEU A 117 -24.28 -5.40 30.45
C LEU A 117 -23.88 -5.56 28.98
N MET A 118 -24.83 -5.83 28.09
CA MET A 118 -24.57 -5.97 26.66
C MET A 118 -24.04 -4.67 26.03
N ILE A 119 -24.59 -3.52 26.43
CA ILE A 119 -24.10 -2.21 25.99
C ILE A 119 -22.70 -1.94 26.55
N ALA A 120 -22.43 -2.29 27.82
CA ALA A 120 -21.12 -2.09 28.43
C ALA A 120 -20.03 -2.86 27.68
N ASP A 121 -20.24 -4.15 27.41
CA ASP A 121 -19.30 -5.00 26.64
C ASP A 121 -19.05 -4.43 25.23
N TRP A 122 -20.11 -3.92 24.58
CA TRP A 122 -20.00 -3.31 23.26
C TRP A 122 -19.17 -2.02 23.29
N VAL A 123 -19.41 -1.16 24.28
CA VAL A 123 -18.67 0.10 24.46
C VAL A 123 -17.20 -0.18 24.75
N GLU A 124 -16.88 -1.15 25.60
CA GLU A 124 -15.50 -1.55 25.90
C GLU A 124 -14.76 -1.99 24.63
N TYR A 125 -15.35 -2.89 23.85
CA TYR A 125 -14.76 -3.33 22.58
C TYR A 125 -14.63 -2.20 21.56
N HIS A 126 -15.60 -1.27 21.48
CA HIS A 126 -15.51 -0.11 20.61
C HIS A 126 -14.36 0.82 21.00
N ILE A 127 -14.14 1.02 22.31
CA ILE A 127 -13.02 1.81 22.84
C ILE A 127 -11.68 1.15 22.46
N ASP A 128 -11.56 -0.16 22.61
CA ASP A 128 -10.35 -0.90 22.22
C ASP A 128 -10.05 -0.77 20.73
N LEU A 129 -11.08 -0.86 19.88
CA LEU A 129 -10.95 -0.65 18.44
C LEU A 129 -10.47 0.77 18.12
N ILE A 130 -11.06 1.80 18.75
CA ILE A 130 -10.63 3.19 18.57
C ILE A 130 -9.17 3.37 19.01
N ASN A 131 -8.77 2.75 20.12
CA ASN A 131 -7.39 2.81 20.60
C ASN A 131 -6.41 2.16 19.62
N LEU A 132 -6.78 1.02 19.04
CA LEU A 132 -6.00 0.37 17.97
C LEU A 132 -5.88 1.28 16.74
N ILE A 133 -6.98 1.88 16.28
CA ILE A 133 -6.97 2.79 15.12
C ILE A 133 -6.07 4.00 15.40
N LYS A 134 -6.16 4.61 16.59
CA LYS A 134 -5.31 5.73 16.99
C LYS A 134 -3.83 5.36 17.02
N TYR A 135 -3.51 4.19 17.58
CA TYR A 135 -2.14 3.66 17.61
C TYR A 135 -1.59 3.48 16.19
N MET A 136 -2.35 2.82 15.32
CA MET A 136 -1.94 2.59 13.94
C MET A 136 -1.82 3.90 13.15
N ASN A 137 -2.75 4.84 13.33
CA ASN A 137 -2.66 6.14 12.70
C ASN A 137 -1.40 6.90 13.16
N ASN A 138 -1.06 6.86 14.45
CA ASN A 138 0.14 7.52 14.95
C ASN A 138 1.43 6.89 14.38
N VAL A 139 1.48 5.56 14.24
CA VAL A 139 2.63 4.86 13.67
C VAL A 139 2.78 5.13 12.16
N PHE A 140 1.68 5.04 11.41
CA PHE A 140 1.72 5.07 9.94
C PHE A 140 1.46 6.45 9.33
N SER A 141 0.94 7.44 10.06
CA SER A 141 0.62 8.76 9.50
C SER A 141 1.85 9.43 8.89
N ASN A 142 3.00 9.41 9.59
CA ASN A 142 4.24 9.96 9.07
C ASN A 142 4.74 9.19 7.83
N VAL A 143 4.62 7.86 7.85
CA VAL A 143 5.03 6.99 6.72
C VAL A 143 4.18 7.28 5.49
N ILE A 144 2.86 7.37 5.66
CA ILE A 144 1.90 7.67 4.59
C ILE A 144 2.17 9.07 4.01
N PHE A 145 2.40 10.07 4.87
CA PHE A 145 2.72 11.43 4.41
C PHE A 145 4.01 11.48 3.57
N LEU A 146 5.07 10.81 4.04
CA LEU A 146 6.32 10.72 3.31
C LEU A 146 6.13 9.99 1.98
N GLN A 147 5.37 8.89 1.98
CA GLN A 147 5.08 8.09 0.80
C GLN A 147 4.42 8.94 -0.29
N TYR A 148 3.33 9.65 0.03
CA TYR A 148 2.63 10.51 -0.94
C TYR A 148 3.50 11.66 -1.45
N THR A 149 4.36 12.22 -0.59
CA THR A 149 5.30 13.28 -0.99
C THR A 149 6.31 12.74 -2.01
N VAL A 150 6.90 11.58 -1.72
CA VAL A 150 7.86 10.91 -2.62
C VAL A 150 7.19 10.51 -3.93
N SER A 151 6.00 9.91 -3.90
CA SER A 151 5.25 9.55 -5.10
C SER A 151 4.92 10.76 -5.97
N SER A 152 4.59 11.91 -5.37
CA SER A 152 4.35 13.15 -6.13
C SER A 152 5.59 13.61 -6.89
N VAL A 153 6.75 13.65 -6.22
CA VAL A 153 8.03 14.02 -6.87
C VAL A 153 8.39 13.03 -7.98
N ILE A 154 8.21 11.73 -7.74
CA ILE A 154 8.50 10.70 -8.74
C ILE A 154 7.57 10.85 -9.95
N LEU A 155 6.26 11.04 -9.75
CA LEU A 155 5.31 11.25 -10.84
C LEU A 155 5.69 12.45 -11.70
N CYS A 156 6.02 13.58 -11.09
CA CYS A 156 6.46 14.78 -11.81
C CYS A 156 7.74 14.52 -12.61
N THR A 157 8.72 13.85 -11.99
CA THR A 157 10.01 13.55 -12.63
C THR A 157 9.84 12.57 -13.80
N LEU A 158 8.99 11.55 -13.65
CA LEU A 158 8.68 10.60 -14.71
C LEU A 158 7.96 11.24 -15.89
N ALA A 159 6.95 12.08 -15.61
CA ALA A 159 6.26 12.82 -16.65
C ALA A 159 7.24 13.69 -17.46
N PHE A 160 8.16 14.38 -16.78
CA PHE A 160 9.21 15.16 -17.42
C PHE A 160 10.16 14.30 -18.27
N LEU A 161 10.64 13.18 -17.73
CA LEU A 161 11.56 12.27 -18.43
C LEU A 161 10.92 11.65 -19.67
N MET A 162 9.65 11.24 -19.59
CA MET A 162 8.90 10.74 -20.73
C MET A 162 8.74 11.80 -21.82
N SER A 163 8.51 13.07 -21.45
CA SER A 163 8.42 14.17 -22.42
C SER A 163 9.71 14.41 -23.20
N HIS A 164 10.85 13.95 -22.69
CA HIS A 164 12.18 14.11 -23.31
C HIS A 164 12.72 12.81 -23.92
N THR A 165 11.92 11.73 -23.91
CA THR A 165 12.33 10.42 -24.42
C THR A 165 11.48 10.06 -25.62
N ASP A 166 12.10 9.57 -26.70
CA ASP A 166 11.38 9.14 -27.89
C ASP A 166 10.44 7.97 -27.58
N ALA A 167 9.18 8.10 -28.01
CA ALA A 167 8.11 7.15 -27.70
C ALA A 167 8.37 5.71 -28.17
N MET A 168 9.21 5.54 -29.19
CA MET A 168 9.54 4.23 -29.78
C MET A 168 10.73 3.53 -29.10
N THR A 169 11.24 4.07 -27.99
CA THR A 169 12.38 3.47 -27.26
C THR A 169 11.92 2.56 -26.13
N MET A 170 12.73 1.54 -25.82
CA MET A 170 12.50 0.68 -24.66
C MET A 170 12.53 1.48 -23.34
N THR A 171 13.32 2.56 -23.29
CA THR A 171 13.37 3.50 -22.16
C THR A 171 12.03 4.18 -21.91
N PHE A 172 11.33 4.61 -22.96
CA PHE A 172 10.00 5.18 -22.84
C PHE A 172 8.99 4.16 -22.32
N ALA A 173 9.03 2.93 -22.85
CA ALA A 173 8.18 1.83 -22.36
C ALA A 173 8.43 1.54 -20.86
N GLY A 174 9.68 1.58 -20.41
CA GLY A 174 10.06 1.46 -19.01
C GLY A 174 9.46 2.56 -18.12
N TYR A 175 9.59 3.83 -18.53
CA TYR A 175 9.00 4.95 -17.78
C TYR A 175 7.47 4.90 -17.75
N PHE A 176 6.84 4.54 -18.86
CA PHE A 176 5.39 4.40 -18.96
C PHE A 176 4.86 3.27 -18.07
N GLY A 177 5.54 2.11 -18.07
CA GLY A 177 5.23 1.00 -17.18
C GLY A 177 5.33 1.40 -15.71
N PHE A 178 6.38 2.14 -15.35
CA PHE A 178 6.57 2.62 -13.97
C PHE A 178 5.52 3.67 -13.57
N LEU A 179 5.08 4.54 -14.49
CA LEU A 179 3.96 5.45 -14.24
C LEU A 179 2.67 4.68 -13.92
N ILE A 180 2.35 3.65 -14.70
CA ILE A 180 1.18 2.80 -14.44
C ILE A 180 1.29 2.17 -13.04
N THR A 181 2.46 1.64 -12.67
CA THR A 181 2.69 1.07 -11.35
C THR A 181 2.40 2.06 -10.22
N ILE A 182 2.93 3.28 -10.30
CA ILE A 182 2.73 4.31 -9.26
C ILE A 182 1.28 4.78 -9.21
N TYR A 183 0.62 4.91 -10.36
CA TYR A 183 -0.80 5.24 -10.42
C TYR A 183 -1.64 4.20 -9.68
N PHE A 184 -1.42 2.92 -9.93
CA PHE A 184 -2.14 1.84 -9.24
C PHE A 184 -1.82 1.78 -7.74
N GLN A 185 -0.58 2.05 -7.34
CA GLN A 185 -0.15 2.12 -5.94
C GLN A 185 -0.94 3.20 -5.17
N VAL A 186 -0.98 4.41 -5.70
CA VAL A 186 -1.73 5.53 -5.11
C VAL A 186 -3.23 5.23 -5.09
N PHE A 187 -3.78 4.74 -6.20
CA PHE A 187 -5.20 4.41 -6.29
C PHE A 187 -5.63 3.39 -5.23
N GLN A 188 -4.83 2.33 -5.04
CA GLN A 188 -5.13 1.27 -4.07
C GLN A 188 -5.18 1.79 -2.63
N GLN A 189 -4.17 2.58 -2.23
CA GLN A 189 -4.11 3.17 -0.88
C GLN A 189 -5.30 4.10 -0.64
N CYS A 190 -5.61 4.96 -1.61
CA CYS A 190 -6.77 5.86 -1.56
C CYS A 190 -8.10 5.10 -1.48
N TYR A 191 -8.26 4.01 -2.23
CA TYR A 191 -9.47 3.19 -2.21
C TYR A 191 -9.70 2.52 -0.85
N CYS A 192 -8.64 1.94 -0.26
CA CYS A 192 -8.69 1.34 1.06
C CYS A 192 -9.02 2.38 2.14
N ALA A 193 -8.37 3.55 2.10
CA ALA A 193 -8.63 4.64 3.04
C ALA A 193 -10.07 5.19 2.92
N HIS A 194 -10.58 5.34 1.70
CA HIS A 194 -11.96 5.77 1.46
C HIS A 194 -12.96 4.77 2.04
N THR A 195 -12.76 3.47 1.78
CA THR A 195 -13.62 2.40 2.31
C THR A 195 -13.66 2.41 3.83
N LEU A 196 -12.50 2.56 4.48
CA LEU A 196 -12.42 2.67 5.93
C LEU A 196 -13.21 3.87 6.46
N THR A 197 -13.05 5.02 5.82
CA THR A 197 -13.74 6.26 6.23
C THR A 197 -15.26 6.12 6.08
N SER A 198 -15.74 5.55 4.98
CA SER A 198 -17.17 5.31 4.77
C SER A 198 -17.76 4.33 5.78
N GLU A 199 -17.00 3.30 6.16
CA GLU A 199 -17.44 2.35 7.16
C GLU A 199 -17.38 2.94 8.57
N ALA A 200 -16.43 3.83 8.88
CA ALA A 200 -16.37 4.46 10.19
C ALA A 200 -17.48 5.52 10.41
N SER A 201 -18.03 6.10 9.34
CA SER A 201 -19.08 7.14 9.42
C SER A 201 -20.51 6.62 9.58
N LEU A 202 -20.72 5.31 9.47
CA LEU A 202 -22.02 4.60 9.51
C LEU A 202 -22.16 3.85 10.83
#